data_AF-A0A1H4JVS6-F1
#
_entry.id   AF-A0A1H4JVS6-F1
#
_cell.length_a   1.000
_cell.length_b   1.000
_cell.length_c   1.000
_cell.angle_alpha   90.00
_cell.angle_beta   90.00
_cell.angle_gamma   90.00
#
_symmetry.space_group_name_H-M   'P 1'
#
loop_
_entity.id
_entity.type
_entity.pdbx_description
1 polymer ?
#
loop_
_entity_poly.entity_id
_entity_poly.type
_entity_poly.pdbx_seq_one_letter_code
_entity_poly.pdbx_strand_id
1 'polypeptide(L)' 'MDSNSWLAGGGGWLTLALVNAGLAEQKGRSRLGWFLLSLLLGPIATALIVVWAPPSKP' A
#
# COMPACT_ATOMS: atom_id res chain seq x y z
N MET A 1 6.22 -22.23 13.63
CA MET A 1 5.81 -20.96 13.00
C MET A 1 4.31 -20.84 13.18
N ASP A 2 3.90 -20.00 14.13
CA ASP A 2 2.51 -19.71 14.45
C ASP A 2 1.89 -18.79 13.38
N SER A 3 0.62 -19.02 13.08
CA SER A 3 -0.14 -18.36 12.01
C SER A 3 -0.29 -16.84 12.17
N ASN A 4 0.32 -16.20 13.15
CA ASN A 4 0.32 -14.73 13.29
C ASN A 4 1.63 -14.12 12.77
N SER A 5 2.71 -14.90 12.73
CA SER A 5 4.03 -14.47 12.26
C SER A 5 4.09 -14.14 10.76
N TRP A 6 3.19 -14.69 9.92
CA TRP A 6 3.18 -14.40 8.48
C TRP A 6 2.52 -13.07 8.14
N LEU A 7 1.51 -12.64 8.92
CA LEU A 7 0.88 -11.33 8.78
C LEU A 7 1.69 -10.24 9.48
N ALA A 8 2.24 -10.54 10.65
CA ALA A 8 3.01 -9.59 11.45
C ALA A 8 4.50 -9.53 11.09
N GLY A 9 5.01 -10.52 10.35
CA GLY A 9 6.41 -10.58 9.91
C GLY A 9 6.67 -9.76 8.65
N GLY A 10 7.94 -9.37 8.45
CA GLY A 10 8.36 -8.50 7.35
C GLY A 10 7.96 -8.98 5.94
N GLY A 11 7.73 -10.29 5.75
CA GLY A 11 7.24 -10.85 4.49
C GLY A 11 5.79 -10.45 4.16
N GLY A 12 4.86 -10.61 5.10
CA GLY A 12 3.45 -10.22 4.90
C GLY A 12 3.30 -8.71 4.70
N TRP A 13 4.09 -7.92 5.44
CA TRP A 13 4.10 -6.47 5.31
C TRP A 13 4.63 -5.98 3.94
N LEU A 14 5.69 -6.59 3.42
CA LEU A 14 6.23 -6.28 2.09
C LEU A 14 5.23 -6.65 0.99
N THR A 15 4.57 -7.81 1.10
CA THR A 15 3.53 -8.22 0.15
C THR A 15 2.37 -7.24 0.14
N LEU A 16 1.88 -6.79 1.31
CA LEU A 16 0.85 -5.76 1.41
C LEU A 16 1.29 -4.45 0.74
N ALA A 17 2.54 -4.02 0.96
CA ALA A 17 3.08 -2.81 0.35
C ALA A 17 3.13 -2.90 -1.19
N LEU A 18 3.49 -4.07 -1.74
CA LEU A 18 3.52 -4.32 -3.18
C LEU A 18 2.11 -4.31 -3.80
N VAL A 19 1.12 -4.91 -3.14
CA VAL A 19 -0.28 -4.92 -3.61
C VAL A 19 -0.85 -3.51 -3.63
N ASN A 20 -0.63 -2.72 -2.57
CA ASN A 20 -1.07 -1.32 -2.51
C ASN A 20 -0.44 -0.46 -3.62
N ALA A 21 0.83 -0.70 -3.94
CA ALA A 21 1.53 -0.02 -5.02
C ALA A 21 0.90 -0.32 -6.38
N GLY A 22 0.55 -1.58 -6.65
CA GLY A 22 -0.14 -1.99 -7.88
C GLY A 22 -1.54 -1.40 -8.01
N LEU A 23 -2.31 -1.34 -6.91
CA LEU A 23 -3.63 -0.69 -6.91
C LEU A 23 -3.54 0.82 -7.18
N ALA A 24 -2.50 1.48 -6.65
CA ALA A 24 -2.27 2.89 -6.92
C ALA A 24 -1.87 3.16 -8.37
N GLU A 25 -1.05 2.29 -8.97
CA GLU A 25 -0.67 2.35 -10.39
C GLU A 25 -1.90 2.23 -11.30
N GLN A 26 -2.81 1.30 -11.00
CA GLN A 26 -4.07 1.14 -11.74
C GLN A 26 -4.98 2.37 -11.68
N LYS A 27 -4.84 3.22 -10.65
CA LYS A 27 -5.54 4.51 -10.51
C LYS A 27 -4.78 5.69 -11.13
N GLY A 28 -3.70 5.44 -11.87
CA GLY A 28 -2.87 6.49 -12.48
C GLY A 28 -2.05 7.30 -11.46
N ARG A 29 -1.75 6.71 -10.30
CA ARG A 29 -0.88 7.32 -9.28
C ARG A 29 0.50 6.64 -9.29
N SER A 30 1.50 7.31 -8.70
CA SER A 30 2.88 6.82 -8.66
C SER A 30 3.02 5.52 -7.85
N ARG A 31 3.27 4.39 -8.52
CA ARG A 31 3.52 3.07 -7.90
C ARG A 31 4.56 3.14 -6.78
N LEU A 32 5.70 3.79 -7.04
CA LEU A 32 6.82 3.83 -6.10
C LEU A 32 6.51 4.68 -4.86
N GLY A 33 5.80 5.80 -5.04
CA GLY A 33 5.37 6.65 -3.93
C GLY A 33 4.44 5.92 -2.97
N TRP A 34 3.47 5.18 -3.53
CA TRP A 34 2.51 4.41 -2.73
C TRP A 34 3.07 3.11 -2.16
N PHE A 35 4.08 2.52 -2.81
CA PHE A 35 4.88 1.43 -2.25
C PHE A 35 5.62 1.87 -0.98
N LEU A 36 6.40 2.96 -1.07
CA LEU A 36 7.16 3.51 0.07
C LEU A 36 6.24 3.96 1.20
N LEU A 37 5.11 4.58 0.86
CA LEU A 37 4.09 4.96 1.84
C LEU A 37 3.50 3.74 2.56
N SER A 38 3.24 2.65 1.83
CA SER A 38 2.72 1.41 2.41
C SER A 38 3.76 0.64 3.22
N LEU A 39 5.04 0.74 2.86
CA LEU A 39 6.13 0.14 3.61
C LEU A 39 6.31 0.82 4.98
N LEU A 40 6.12 2.14 5.05
CA LEU A 40 6.24 2.95 6.27
C LEU A 40 4.98 2.96 7.15
N LEU A 41 3.79 3.07 6.55
CA LEU A 41 2.52 3.24 7.28
C LEU A 41 1.64 2.00 7.30
N GLY A 42 1.97 0.97 6.52
CA GLY A 42 1.20 -0.27 6.47
C GLY A 42 -0.22 -0.09 5.94
N PRO A 43 -1.24 -0.75 6.52
CA PRO A 43 -2.63 -0.66 6.07
C PRO A 43 -3.23 0.75 6.17
N ILE A 44 -2.63 1.65 6.95
CA ILE A 44 -3.05 3.07 7.01
C ILE A 44 -2.78 3.77 5.67
N ALA A 45 -1.70 3.40 4.96
CA ALA A 45 -1.46 3.91 3.61
C ALA A 45 -2.59 3.51 2.65
N THR A 46 -3.12 2.29 2.76
CA THR A 46 -4.26 1.83 1.94
C THR A 46 -5.52 2.63 2.23
N ALA A 47 -5.82 2.89 3.51
CA ALA A 47 -6.96 3.70 3.89
C ALA A 47 -6.87 5.12 3.29
N LEU A 48 -5.68 5.71 3.29
CA LEU A 48 -5.44 7.01 2.66
C LEU A 48 -5.58 6.93 1.12
N ILE A 49 -5.12 5.88 0.44
CA ILE A 49 -5.35 5.68 -1.01
C ILE A 49 -6.84 5.66 -1.35
N VAL A 50 -7.63 4.96 -0.53
CA VAL A 50 -9.04 4.69 -0.83
C VAL A 50 -9.92 5.90 -0.55
N VAL A 51 -9.65 6.63 0.53
CA VAL A 51 -10.47 7.78 0.96
C VAL A 51 -10.09 9.06 0.20
N TRP A 52 -8.84 9.20 -0.24
CA TRP A 52 -8.39 10.42 -0.91
C TRP A 52 -8.90 10.50 -2.35
N ALA A 53 -9.62 11.58 -2.66
CA ALA A 53 -10.10 11.85 -4.01
C ALA A 53 -8.93 11.86 -5.04
N PRO A 54 -9.15 11.34 -6.26
CA PRO A 54 -8.19 11.46 -7.33
C PRO A 54 -7.89 12.95 -7.59
N PRO A 55 -6.64 13.29 -7.99
CA PRO A 55 -6.28 14.67 -8.19
C PRO A 55 -7.06 15.16 -9.42
N SER A 56 -7.71 16.31 -9.31
CA SER A 56 -8.32 16.95 -10.48
C SER A 56 -7.23 17.16 -11.53
N LYS A 57 -7.39 16.52 -12.70
CA LYS A 57 -6.57 16.87 -13.86
C LYS A 57 -6.84 18.34 -14.21
N PRO A 58 -5.80 19.15 -14.49
CA PRO A 58 -6.00 20.44 -15.15
C PRO A 58 -6.65 20.26 -16.52
#